data_AF-A0A5K0V6R7-F1
#
_entry.id   AF-A0A5K0V6R7-F1
#
_cell.length_a   1.000
_cell.length_b   1.000
_cell.length_c   1.000
_cell.angle_alpha   90.00
_cell.angle_beta   90.00
_cell.angle_gamma   90.00
#
_symmetry.space_group_name_H-M   'P 1'
#
loop_
_entity.id
_entity.type
_entity.pdbx_description
1 polymer ?
#
loop_
_entity_poly.entity_id
_entity_poly.type
_entity_poly.pdbx_seq_one_letter_code
_entity_poly.pdbx_strand_id
1 'polypeptide(L)'
;AVDASGEYKDARYLKQLFVEAIKEVSLDKVVQFITDNVVVCKSVGLSLRYGFPHIFWTPCVAHTLNLALNDICNPPRQDTDPKGHEL
;
A
#
# COMPACT_ATOMS: atom_id res chain seq x y z
N ALA A 1 -0.75 18.77 5.63
CA ALA A 1 -1.29 17.44 5.29
C ALA A 1 -2.39 17.65 4.26
N VAL A 2 -2.39 16.88 3.16
CA VAL A 2 -3.46 16.93 2.16
C VAL A 2 -4.57 15.98 2.62
N ASP A 3 -5.79 16.50 2.79
CA ASP A 3 -6.95 15.68 3.09
C ASP A 3 -7.47 15.04 1.80
N ALA A 4 -7.63 13.72 1.82
CA ALA A 4 -8.10 12.89 0.71
C ALA A 4 -9.27 11.99 1.15
N SER A 5 -9.97 12.36 2.24
CA SER A 5 -11.18 11.66 2.68
C SER A 5 -12.37 12.10 1.81
N GLY A 6 -12.98 11.15 1.07
CA GLY A 6 -14.17 11.40 0.24
C GLY A 6 -14.01 11.14 -1.27
N GLU A 7 -12.78 11.04 -1.78
CA GLU A 7 -12.52 10.83 -3.21
C GLU A 7 -12.37 9.33 -3.56
N TYR A 8 -12.83 8.93 -4.75
CA TYR A 8 -12.55 7.60 -5.28
C TYR A 8 -11.04 7.48 -5.59
N LYS A 9 -10.34 6.67 -4.80
CA LYS A 9 -8.87 6.53 -4.85
C LYS A 9 -8.43 5.66 -6.03
N ASP A 10 -8.66 6.14 -7.26
CA ASP A 10 -8.03 5.64 -8.48
C ASP A 10 -6.50 5.84 -8.37
N ALA A 11 -5.74 4.90 -8.93
CA ALA A 11 -4.29 4.99 -9.08
C ALA A 11 -3.82 6.34 -9.65
N ARG A 12 -4.57 6.94 -10.58
CA ARG A 12 -4.22 8.25 -11.16
C ARG A 12 -4.25 9.38 -10.12
N TYR A 13 -5.30 9.43 -9.31
CA TYR A 13 -5.46 10.43 -8.26
C TYR A 13 -4.35 10.29 -7.19
N LEU A 14 -4.12 9.06 -6.71
CA LEU A 14 -3.04 8.80 -5.76
C LEU A 14 -1.66 9.16 -6.31
N LYS A 15 -1.41 8.87 -7.59
CA LYS A 15 -0.16 9.25 -8.25
C LYS A 15 0.03 10.77 -8.28
N GLN A 16 -1.01 11.53 -8.60
CA GLN A 16 -0.94 12.99 -8.59
C GLN A 16 -0.63 13.53 -7.20
N LEU A 17 -1.35 13.06 -6.17
CA LEU A 17 -1.10 13.45 -4.78
C LEU A 17 0.35 13.20 -4.35
N PHE A 18 0.89 12.02 -4.68
CA PHE A 18 2.27 11.69 -4.30
C PHE A 18 3.30 12.54 -5.05
N VAL A 19 3.07 12.84 -6.33
CA VAL A 19 3.94 13.74 -7.11
C VAL A 19 3.92 15.16 -6.52
N GLU A 20 2.75 15.66 -6.14
CA GLU A 20 2.61 16.97 -5.48
C GLU A 20 3.34 17.00 -4.14
N ALA A 21 3.18 15.97 -3.31
CA ALA A 21 3.89 15.86 -2.03
C ALA A 21 5.42 15.83 -2.22
N ILE A 22 5.93 15.11 -3.23
CA ILE A 22 7.36 15.09 -3.55
C ILE A 22 7.85 16.47 -3.99
N LYS A 23 7.08 17.20 -4.80
CA LYS A 23 7.43 18.55 -5.24
C LYS A 23 7.46 19.55 -4.09
N GLU A 24 6.52 19.45 -3.15
CA GLU A 24 6.46 20.30 -1.96
C GLU A 24 7.72 20.15 -1.08
N VAL A 25 8.19 18.92 -0.91
CA VAL A 25 9.41 18.62 -0.13
C VAL A 25 10.70 18.88 -0.91
N SER A 26 10.60 19.00 -2.24
CA SER A 26 11.71 18.99 -3.22
C SER A 26 12.29 17.60 -3.46
N LEU A 27 12.53 17.31 -4.74
CA LEU A 27 12.92 16.00 -5.25
C LEU A 27 14.22 15.47 -4.62
N ASP A 28 15.18 16.36 -4.37
CA ASP A 28 16.50 16.08 -3.81
C ASP A 28 16.46 15.70 -2.32
N LYS A 29 15.37 16.01 -1.62
CA LYS A 29 15.23 15.78 -0.17
C LYS A 29 14.43 14.53 0.17
N VAL A 30 13.77 13.93 -0.81
CA VAL A 30 12.96 12.72 -0.62
C VAL A 30 13.81 11.50 -0.92
N VAL A 31 14.01 10.65 0.09
CA VAL A 31 14.76 9.39 -0.05
C VAL A 31 13.83 8.19 -0.19
N GLN A 32 12.70 8.19 0.51
CA GLN A 32 11.80 7.04 0.56
C GLN A 32 10.33 7.46 0.63
N PHE A 33 9.48 6.68 -0.02
CA PHE A 33 8.04 6.76 0.05
C PHE A 33 7.45 5.44 0.55
N ILE A 34 6.67 5.50 1.62
CA ILE A 34 6.05 4.32 2.24
C ILE A 34 4.54 4.44 2.07
N THR A 35 3.93 3.48 1.39
CA THR A 35 2.47 3.46 1.18
C THR A 35 1.84 2.20 1.76
N ASP A 36 0.54 2.23 1.94
CA ASP A 36 -0.22 1.05 2.34
C ASP A 36 -0.02 -0.13 1.35
N ASN A 37 -0.17 -1.38 1.83
CA ASN A 37 0.04 -2.62 1.09
C ASN A 37 -1.13 -3.00 0.16
N VAL A 38 -2.12 -2.12 0.01
CA VAL A 38 -3.26 -2.31 -0.90
C VAL A 38 -2.82 -2.29 -2.38
N VAL A 39 -3.52 -3.05 -3.23
CA VAL A 39 -3.16 -3.25 -4.66
C VAL A 39 -2.98 -1.95 -5.43
N VAL A 40 -3.83 -0.94 -5.20
CA VAL A 40 -3.73 0.36 -5.87
C VAL A 40 -2.46 1.10 -5.49
N CYS A 41 -2.08 1.08 -4.20
CA CYS A 41 -0.86 1.70 -3.69
C CYS A 41 0.40 1.01 -4.22
N LYS A 42 0.36 -0.31 -4.44
CA LYS A 42 1.45 -1.05 -5.09
C LYS A 42 1.67 -0.57 -6.52
N SER A 43 0.60 -0.50 -7.31
CA SER A 43 0.68 -0.04 -8.70
C SER A 43 1.24 1.38 -8.80
N VAL A 44 0.77 2.28 -7.94
CA VAL A 44 1.22 3.67 -7.93
C VAL A 44 2.66 3.78 -7.46
N GLY A 45 3.04 3.09 -6.38
CA GLY A 45 4.40 3.09 -5.85
C GLY A 45 5.43 2.59 -6.86
N LEU A 46 5.10 1.53 -7.60
CA LEU A 46 5.93 1.05 -8.71
C LEU A 46 6.03 2.10 -9.82
N SER A 47 4.93 2.76 -10.19
CA SER A 47 4.95 3.83 -11.20
C SER A 47 5.82 5.02 -10.79
N LEU A 48 5.81 5.39 -9.51
CA LEU A 48 6.64 6.47 -8.97
C LEU A 48 8.12 6.10 -8.95
N ARG A 49 8.45 4.85 -8.60
CA ARG A 49 9.82 4.35 -8.66
C ARG A 49 10.43 4.48 -10.06
N TYR A 50 9.65 4.25 -11.11
CA TYR A 50 10.10 4.46 -12.49
C TYR A 50 10.28 5.94 -12.85
N GLY A 51 9.44 6.83 -12.30
CA GLY A 51 9.53 8.28 -12.56
C GLY A 51 10.60 8.99 -11.73
N PHE A 52 10.98 8.43 -10.57
CA PHE A 52 11.92 9.00 -9.62
C PHE A 52 12.90 7.91 -9.14
N PRO A 53 13.88 7.53 -9.98
CA PRO A 53 14.73 6.36 -9.73
C PRO A 53 15.60 6.46 -8.47
N HIS A 54 15.81 7.66 -7.92
CA HIS A 54 16.55 7.89 -6.68
C HIS A 54 15.68 7.77 -5.42
N ILE A 55 14.36 7.65 -5.55
CA ILE A 55 13.42 7.50 -4.42
C ILE A 55 13.05 6.03 -4.28
N PHE A 56 13.25 5.47 -3.09
CA PHE A 56 12.83 4.12 -2.77
C PHE A 56 11.33 4.06 -2.48
N TRP A 57 10.63 3.08 -3.04
CA TRP A 57 9.25 2.78 -2.66
C TRP A 57 9.18 1.44 -1.93
N THR A 58 8.46 1.41 -0.80
CA THR A 58 8.21 0.20 0.00
C THR A 58 6.78 0.16 0.54
N PRO A 59 6.15 -1.01 0.65
CA PRO A 59 4.86 -1.13 1.33
C PRO A 59 5.01 -0.93 2.85
N CYS A 60 3.91 -0.58 3.51
CA CYS A 60 3.87 -0.32 4.95
C CYS A 60 3.95 -1.62 5.75
N VAL A 61 5.03 -1.75 6.52
CA VAL A 61 5.26 -2.91 7.41
C VAL A 61 4.23 -2.93 8.54
N ALA A 62 3.88 -1.78 9.11
CA ALA A 62 2.89 -1.71 10.20
C ALA A 62 1.52 -2.24 9.75
N HIS A 63 1.08 -1.91 8.53
CA HIS A 63 -0.16 -2.45 7.99
C HIS A 63 -0.06 -3.96 7.74
N THR A 64 1.06 -4.42 7.18
CA THR A 64 1.29 -5.86 6.95
C THR A 64 1.26 -6.65 8.27
N LEU A 65 1.88 -6.10 9.33
CA LEU A 65 1.83 -6.69 10.66
C LEU A 65 0.40 -6.70 11.22
N ASN A 66 -0.35 -5.61 11.05
CA ASN A 66 -1.75 -5.55 11.48
C ASN A 66 -2.61 -6.63 10.79
N LEU A 67 -2.44 -6.84 9.49
CA LEU A 67 -3.16 -7.92 8.77
C LEU A 67 -2.78 -9.31 9.32
N ALA A 68 -1.48 -9.58 9.44
CA ALA A 68 -1.00 -10.86 9.98
C ALA A 68 -1.52 -11.13 11.39
N LEU A 69 -1.53 -10.11 12.27
CA LEU A 69 -2.06 -10.22 13.62
C LEU A 69 -3.58 -10.43 13.62
N ASN A 70 -4.32 -9.77 12.73
CA ASN A 70 -5.77 -10.00 12.61
C ASN A 70 -6.08 -11.45 12.19
N ASP A 71 -5.32 -12.01 11.24
CA ASP A 71 -5.51 -13.40 10.82
C ASP A 71 -5.22 -14.40 11.95
N ILE A 72 -4.21 -14.12 12.80
CA ILE A 72 -3.88 -14.94 13.97
C ILE A 72 -4.95 -14.83 15.07
N CYS A 73 -5.41 -13.61 15.35
CA CYS A 73 -6.36 -13.33 16.44
C CYS A 73 -7.81 -13.62 16.07
N ASN A 74 -8.14 -13.66 14.78
CA ASN A 74 -9.47 -13.96 14.25
C ASN A 74 -9.36 -15.02 13.14
N PRO A 75 -8.98 -16.27 13.50
CA PRO A 75 -8.87 -17.33 12.52
C PRO A 75 -10.21 -17.54 11.80
N PRO A 76 -10.21 -17.89 10.51
CA PRO A 76 -11.44 -18.24 9.81
C PRO A 76 -12.13 -19.35 10.59
N ARG A 77 -13.44 -19.21 10.80
CA ARG A 77 -14.25 -20.27 11.41
C ARG A 77 -14.04 -21.51 10.55
N GLN A 78 -13.52 -22.58 11.16
CA GLN A 78 -13.58 -23.90 10.56
C GLN A 78 -15.05 -24.32 10.58
N ASP A 79 -15.82 -23.86 9.60
CA ASP A 79 -17.00 -24.60 9.21
C ASP A 79 -16.46 -25.91 8.64
N THR A 80 -16.46 -26.93 9.49
CA THR A 80 -16.17 -28.31 9.08
C THR A 80 -17.14 -28.67 7.98
N ASP A 81 -16.71 -28.62 6.73
CA ASP A 81 -17.25 -29.51 5.70
C ASP A 81 -16.46 -30.83 5.80
N PRO A 82 -17.07 -31.91 6.31
CA PRO A 82 -16.41 -33.20 6.37
C PRO A 82 -16.44 -33.82 4.98
N LYS A 83 -15.51 -33.44 4.10
CA LYS A 83 -15.06 -34.15 2.87
C LYS A 83 -14.07 -33.25 2.11
N GLY A 84 -12.90 -33.69 1.69
CA GLY A 84 -12.18 -34.92 1.87
C GLY A 84 -10.71 -34.58 1.62
N HIS A 85 -9.86 -35.22 2.41
CA HIS A 85 -8.43 -35.26 2.20
C HIS A 85 -8.19 -36.09 0.93
N GLU A 86 -7.67 -35.49 -0.14
CA GLU A 86 -6.93 -36.25 -1.14
C GLU A 86 -5.72 -35.42 -1.60
N LEU A 87 -4.62 -36.16 -1.67
CA LEU A 87 -3.21 -35.78 -1.77
C LEU A 87 -2.88 -34.85 -2.93
#